data_AF-A0A8B6HH35-F1
#
_entry.id   AF-A0A8B6HH35-F1
#
_cell.length_a   1.000
_cell.length_b   1.000
_cell.length_c   1.000
_cell.angle_alpha   90.00
_cell.angle_beta   90.00
_cell.angle_gamma   90.00
#
_symmetry.space_group_name_H-M   'P 1'
#
loop_
_entity.id
_entity.type
_entity.pdbx_description
1 polymer ?
#
loop_
_entity_poly.entity_id
_entity_poly.type
_entity_poly.pdbx_seq_one_letter_code
_entity_poly.pdbx_strand_id
1 'polypeptide(L)'
;MQSTQKSPELSGHVLNNISFSILQPWDQYCYINELPKLNKLGEYYIEIICKVNNTVLNFLDFRRFTSRIQENMLFSVDITCGYNGSVFFPYPGRARLLHSLRISNCVLKGFTSEATSDVIDTIPDSMKYFTLVNSVIFMSQYDFQQFQGAKHLTQAFQCGNVNAVKIIEYNISCWIGNMNKRSRLETFQARPNFRERTCTYKYLRHLQKSFSIIQPFTRRIDKSMYPNIETLNFSAASIIETPKQVQEWRLESKYLKYLDLSHNLIDDLYPIICHDSHNGDSPEGFVDLRYNNISSLRLFGFTKLISSICDKLTVNIRNNPFRCDCEVKHFQDFLQKYIINRTASSFRYMHGEKTILTRYKYLYDLKCYNPPSLRGRIISELSLSEIGCKPKLQIVTYVPTGPIIVVMLVSLFLCVSLFVGFRYRDQMAVSCSKWLK
;
A
#
# COMPACT_ATOMS: atom_id res chain seq x y z
N MET A 1 12.25 -32.24 -30.17
CA MET A 1 10.94 -32.91 -30.23
C MET A 1 9.88 -31.93 -29.76
N GLN A 2 9.27 -31.21 -30.70
CA GLN A 2 8.15 -30.29 -30.43
C GLN A 2 6.86 -31.13 -30.39
N SER A 3 6.27 -31.26 -29.21
CA SER A 3 4.96 -31.86 -29.02
C SER A 3 3.89 -30.85 -29.47
N THR A 4 3.29 -31.08 -30.63
CA THR A 4 2.06 -30.41 -31.06
C THR A 4 0.92 -30.87 -30.16
N GLN A 5 0.62 -30.11 -29.12
CA GLN A 5 -0.60 -30.25 -28.34
C GLN A 5 -1.79 -29.94 -29.24
N LYS A 6 -2.52 -30.98 -29.67
CA LYS A 6 -3.84 -30.85 -30.32
C LYS A 6 -4.76 -30.10 -29.36
N SER A 7 -5.26 -28.94 -29.80
CA SER A 7 -6.36 -28.24 -29.14
C SER A 7 -7.53 -29.22 -28.97
N PRO A 8 -8.10 -29.40 -27.77
CA PRO A 8 -9.30 -30.20 -27.62
C PRO A 8 -10.42 -29.52 -28.40
N GLU A 9 -10.88 -30.14 -29.48
CA GLU A 9 -12.12 -29.77 -30.14
C GLU A 9 -13.25 -30.02 -29.15
N LEU A 10 -13.68 -28.96 -28.44
CA LEU A 10 -14.95 -28.98 -27.72
C LEU A 10 -16.03 -29.20 -28.79
N SER A 11 -16.64 -30.40 -28.79
CA SER A 11 -17.69 -30.74 -29.74
C SER A 11 -18.85 -29.74 -29.57
N GLY A 12 -19.26 -29.10 -30.67
CA GLY A 12 -20.35 -28.12 -30.70
C GLY A 12 -21.69 -28.63 -30.17
N HIS A 13 -21.82 -29.95 -29.94
CA HIS A 13 -22.98 -30.57 -29.29
C HIS A 13 -23.14 -30.21 -27.80
N VAL A 14 -22.07 -29.88 -27.07
CA VAL A 14 -22.18 -29.54 -25.63
C VAL A 14 -22.74 -28.12 -25.44
N LEU A 15 -22.39 -27.18 -26.32
CA LEU A 15 -22.86 -25.79 -26.24
C LEU A 15 -24.35 -25.65 -26.57
N ASN A 16 -24.88 -26.48 -27.47
CA ASN A 16 -26.28 -26.42 -27.90
C ASN A 16 -27.30 -26.88 -26.82
N ASN A 17 -26.84 -27.52 -25.74
CA ASN A 17 -27.73 -28.03 -24.67
C ASN A 17 -27.80 -27.15 -23.42
N ILE A 18 -26.97 -26.11 -23.30
CA ILE A 18 -27.08 -25.15 -22.18
C ILE A 18 -28.09 -24.08 -22.57
N SER A 19 -29.36 -24.47 -22.69
CA SER A 19 -30.43 -23.50 -22.87
C SER A 19 -30.73 -22.77 -21.56
N PHE A 20 -31.00 -21.46 -21.66
CA PHE A 20 -31.40 -20.60 -20.54
C PHE A 20 -32.61 -21.09 -19.74
N SER A 21 -33.36 -22.05 -20.26
CA SER A 21 -34.51 -22.66 -19.58
C SER A 21 -34.16 -23.21 -18.19
N ILE A 22 -32.89 -23.55 -17.93
CA ILE A 22 -32.41 -24.07 -16.64
C ILE A 22 -32.08 -22.94 -15.65
N LEU A 23 -31.86 -21.73 -16.13
CA LEU A 23 -31.43 -20.56 -15.35
C LEU A 23 -32.57 -19.61 -14.99
N GLN A 24 -33.84 -19.99 -15.15
CA GLN A 24 -34.95 -19.10 -14.77
C GLN A 24 -34.89 -18.72 -13.28
N PRO A 25 -35.06 -17.43 -12.92
CA PRO A 25 -35.51 -16.31 -13.77
C PRO A 25 -34.37 -15.42 -14.34
N TRP A 26 -33.12 -15.89 -14.36
CA TRP A 26 -31.98 -15.11 -14.87
C TRP A 26 -32.08 -14.80 -16.36
N ASP A 27 -32.76 -15.65 -17.13
CA ASP A 27 -33.04 -15.46 -18.56
C ASP A 27 -33.76 -14.14 -18.88
N GLN A 28 -34.52 -13.59 -17.92
CA GLN A 28 -35.18 -12.29 -18.07
C GLN A 28 -34.22 -11.10 -18.05
N TYR A 29 -33.04 -11.26 -17.44
CA TYR A 29 -32.11 -10.16 -17.14
C TYR A 29 -30.71 -10.39 -17.66
N CYS A 30 -30.39 -11.62 -18.06
CA CYS A 30 -29.06 -12.07 -18.41
C CYS A 30 -29.05 -12.71 -19.80
N TYR A 31 -27.94 -12.53 -20.50
CA TYR A 31 -27.65 -13.28 -21.72
C TYR A 31 -26.29 -13.98 -21.58
N ILE A 32 -26.16 -15.12 -22.26
CA ILE A 32 -24.95 -15.92 -22.31
C ILE A 32 -24.22 -15.53 -23.59
N ASN A 33 -22.94 -15.28 -23.48
CA ASN A 33 -22.09 -15.19 -24.65
C ASN A 33 -21.83 -16.62 -25.14
N GLU A 34 -22.42 -16.99 -26.27
CA GLU A 34 -22.46 -18.38 -26.78
C GLU A 34 -21.07 -18.93 -27.14
N LEU A 35 -20.07 -18.06 -27.31
CA LEU A 35 -18.70 -18.46 -27.61
C LEU A 35 -17.87 -18.54 -26.31
N PRO A 36 -17.35 -19.74 -25.94
CA PRO A 36 -16.41 -19.88 -24.85
C PRO A 36 -15.22 -18.94 -25.04
N LYS A 37 -14.90 -18.20 -23.98
CA LYS A 37 -13.73 -17.34 -23.98
C LYS A 37 -12.55 -18.09 -23.38
N LEU A 38 -11.38 -17.94 -23.99
CA LEU A 38 -10.12 -18.39 -23.43
C LEU A 38 -9.56 -17.28 -22.54
N ASN A 39 -9.33 -17.57 -21.25
CA ASN A 39 -8.63 -16.62 -20.39
C ASN A 39 -7.12 -16.63 -20.67
N LYS A 40 -6.37 -15.71 -20.05
CA LYS A 40 -4.90 -15.65 -20.20
C LYS A 40 -4.15 -16.89 -19.70
N LEU A 41 -4.82 -17.77 -18.96
CA LEU A 41 -4.29 -19.04 -18.44
C LEU A 41 -4.66 -20.23 -19.33
N GLY A 42 -5.37 -20.02 -20.44
CA GLY A 42 -5.81 -21.10 -21.33
C GLY A 42 -7.06 -21.85 -20.83
N GLU A 43 -7.79 -21.30 -19.86
CA GLU A 43 -9.03 -21.90 -19.36
C GLU A 43 -10.22 -21.36 -20.14
N TYR A 44 -11.11 -22.27 -20.58
CA TYR A 44 -12.37 -21.92 -21.22
C TYR A 44 -13.44 -21.60 -20.18
N TYR A 45 -14.18 -20.52 -20.41
CA TYR A 45 -15.32 -20.15 -19.58
C TYR A 45 -16.50 -19.63 -20.41
N ILE A 46 -17.71 -19.83 -19.89
CA ILE A 46 -18.94 -19.20 -20.37
C ILE A 46 -19.12 -17.87 -19.66
N GLU A 47 -19.40 -16.83 -20.43
CA GLU A 47 -19.67 -15.50 -19.91
C GLU A 47 -21.18 -15.26 -19.82
N ILE A 48 -21.65 -14.90 -18.62
CA ILE A 48 -23.03 -14.52 -18.32
C ILE A 48 -23.04 -13.03 -18.00
N ILE A 49 -23.77 -12.25 -18.78
CA ILE A 49 -23.86 -10.80 -18.62
C ILE A 49 -25.30 -10.45 -18.23
N CYS A 50 -25.47 -9.82 -17.07
CA CYS A 50 -26.75 -9.46 -16.49
C CYS A 50 -26.92 -7.94 -16.39
N LYS A 51 -28.09 -7.46 -16.81
CA LYS A 51 -28.54 -6.07 -16.63
C LYS A 51 -29.80 -6.06 -15.77
N VAL A 52 -29.67 -5.61 -14.53
CA VAL A 52 -30.73 -5.72 -13.52
C VAL A 52 -31.38 -4.35 -13.30
N ASN A 53 -32.66 -4.20 -13.63
CA ASN A 53 -33.42 -2.96 -13.50
C ASN A 53 -34.73 -3.21 -12.76
N ASN A 54 -35.09 -2.33 -11.81
CA ASN A 54 -36.36 -2.38 -11.07
C ASN A 54 -36.70 -3.76 -10.47
N THR A 55 -35.70 -4.57 -10.15
CA THR A 55 -35.88 -5.96 -9.70
C THR A 55 -34.74 -6.39 -8.78
N VAL A 56 -34.87 -7.61 -8.23
CA VAL A 56 -33.83 -8.25 -7.42
C VAL A 56 -33.35 -9.52 -8.11
N LEU A 57 -32.10 -9.54 -8.57
CA LEU A 57 -31.47 -10.77 -9.06
C LEU A 57 -30.98 -11.57 -7.85
N ASN A 58 -31.37 -12.85 -7.73
CA ASN A 58 -30.96 -13.70 -6.62
C ASN A 58 -29.74 -14.56 -6.99
N PHE A 59 -28.59 -14.27 -6.37
CA PHE A 59 -27.35 -15.00 -6.60
C PHE A 59 -27.43 -16.49 -6.19
N LEU A 60 -28.32 -16.83 -5.25
CA LEU A 60 -28.51 -18.22 -4.84
C LEU A 60 -29.08 -19.09 -5.96
N ASP A 61 -29.82 -18.51 -6.91
CA ASP A 61 -30.35 -19.27 -8.05
C ASP A 61 -29.22 -19.74 -8.96
N PHE A 62 -28.24 -18.87 -9.24
CA PHE A 62 -27.02 -19.24 -9.97
C PHE A 62 -26.20 -20.31 -9.22
N ARG A 63 -26.12 -20.21 -7.89
CA ARG A 63 -25.46 -21.22 -7.07
C ARG A 63 -26.14 -22.60 -7.16
N ARG A 64 -27.49 -22.63 -7.15
CA ARG A 64 -28.25 -23.89 -7.34
C ARG A 64 -28.14 -24.43 -8.75
N PHE A 65 -28.05 -23.55 -9.75
CA PHE A 65 -27.81 -23.94 -11.13
C PHE A 65 -26.45 -24.65 -11.26
N THR A 66 -25.38 -23.98 -10.83
CA THR A 66 -24.01 -24.52 -10.93
C THR A 66 -23.76 -25.77 -10.10
N SER A 67 -24.52 -26.00 -9.01
CA SER A 67 -24.39 -27.24 -8.23
C SER A 67 -24.91 -28.48 -8.97
N ARG A 68 -25.80 -28.32 -9.95
CA ARG A 68 -26.37 -29.41 -10.75
C ARG A 68 -25.53 -29.76 -11.98
N ILE A 69 -24.60 -28.90 -12.38
CA ILE A 69 -23.74 -29.11 -13.54
C ILE A 69 -22.65 -30.13 -13.18
N GLN A 70 -22.58 -31.21 -13.95
CA GLN A 70 -21.57 -32.26 -13.77
C GLN A 70 -20.27 -31.95 -14.54
N GLU A 71 -20.37 -31.17 -15.61
CA GLU A 71 -19.25 -30.82 -16.49
C GLU A 71 -18.26 -29.85 -15.84
N ASN A 72 -17.00 -29.92 -16.28
CA ASN A 72 -15.91 -29.02 -15.84
C ASN A 72 -15.93 -27.69 -16.57
N MET A 73 -17.11 -27.08 -16.68
CA MET A 73 -17.31 -25.82 -17.38
C MET A 73 -17.25 -24.66 -16.41
N LEU A 74 -16.39 -23.67 -16.67
CA LEU A 74 -16.26 -22.51 -15.80
C LEU A 74 -17.19 -21.37 -16.22
N PHE A 75 -17.64 -20.57 -15.25
CA PHE A 75 -18.52 -19.42 -15.47
C PHE A 75 -17.87 -18.10 -15.06
N SER A 76 -18.03 -17.08 -15.90
CA SER A 76 -17.74 -15.68 -15.59
C SER A 76 -19.04 -14.90 -15.58
N VAL A 77 -19.39 -14.29 -14.47
CA VAL A 77 -20.65 -13.58 -14.28
C VAL A 77 -20.38 -12.09 -14.12
N ASP A 78 -20.96 -11.24 -14.98
CA ASP A 78 -20.93 -9.78 -14.86
C ASP A 78 -22.35 -9.25 -14.65
N ILE A 79 -22.61 -8.68 -13.47
CA ILE A 79 -23.90 -8.11 -13.07
C ILE A 79 -23.75 -6.61 -12.97
N THR A 80 -24.53 -5.88 -13.77
CA THR A 80 -24.65 -4.43 -13.68
C THR A 80 -26.08 -4.05 -13.38
N CYS A 81 -26.29 -3.28 -12.31
CA CYS A 81 -27.61 -2.75 -11.98
C CYS A 81 -27.80 -1.36 -12.57
N GLY A 82 -29.00 -1.10 -13.09
CA GLY A 82 -29.45 0.26 -13.41
C GLY A 82 -30.41 0.79 -12.34
N TYR A 83 -31.39 1.59 -12.75
CA TYR A 83 -32.31 2.26 -11.82
C TYR A 83 -33.06 1.23 -10.96
N ASN A 84 -33.00 1.41 -9.63
CA ASN A 84 -33.56 0.52 -8.61
C ASN A 84 -33.20 -0.98 -8.76
N GLY A 85 -32.15 -1.30 -9.50
CA GLY A 85 -31.64 -2.66 -9.61
C GLY A 85 -30.93 -3.10 -8.34
N SER A 86 -31.18 -4.33 -7.91
CA SER A 86 -30.52 -4.89 -6.73
C SER A 86 -30.17 -6.36 -6.92
N VAL A 87 -29.21 -6.83 -6.12
CA VAL A 87 -28.79 -8.23 -6.11
C VAL A 87 -28.90 -8.75 -4.70
N PHE A 88 -29.60 -9.87 -4.50
CA PHE A 88 -29.46 -10.64 -3.28
C PHE A 88 -28.14 -11.42 -3.36
N PHE A 89 -27.13 -10.96 -2.62
CA PHE A 89 -25.76 -11.42 -2.72
C PHE A 89 -25.19 -11.75 -1.33
N PRO A 90 -25.28 -13.02 -0.89
CA PRO A 90 -24.60 -13.46 0.32
C PRO A 90 -23.08 -13.49 0.11
N TYR A 91 -22.34 -12.72 0.93
CA TYR A 91 -20.88 -12.69 0.85
C TYR A 91 -20.28 -14.02 1.37
N PRO A 92 -19.25 -14.59 0.71
CA PRO A 92 -18.44 -14.02 -0.38
C PRO A 92 -18.85 -14.41 -1.80
N GLY A 93 -20.10 -14.87 -2.00
CA GLY A 93 -20.58 -15.23 -3.33
C GLY A 93 -19.99 -16.53 -3.87
N ARG A 94 -19.66 -17.50 -3.01
CA ARG A 94 -19.17 -18.80 -3.49
C ARG A 94 -20.25 -19.54 -4.26
N ALA A 95 -19.83 -20.15 -5.37
CA ALA A 95 -20.60 -21.10 -6.15
C ALA A 95 -19.63 -22.07 -6.81
N ARG A 96 -20.10 -23.29 -7.10
CA ARG A 96 -19.32 -24.27 -7.85
C ARG A 96 -19.08 -23.71 -9.25
N LEU A 97 -17.94 -24.02 -9.87
CA LEU A 97 -17.61 -23.63 -11.25
C LEU A 97 -17.55 -22.11 -11.52
N LEU A 98 -17.70 -21.26 -10.50
CA LEU A 98 -17.65 -19.81 -10.66
C LEU A 98 -16.19 -19.35 -10.69
N HIS A 99 -15.73 -18.97 -11.87
CA HIS A 99 -14.36 -18.52 -12.10
C HIS A 99 -14.18 -17.02 -11.88
N SER A 100 -15.15 -16.21 -12.32
CA SER A 100 -15.09 -14.75 -12.21
C SER A 100 -16.46 -14.20 -11.84
N LEU A 101 -16.49 -13.23 -10.92
CA LEU A 101 -17.70 -12.51 -10.55
C LEU A 101 -17.42 -11.00 -10.51
N ARG A 102 -18.19 -10.26 -11.28
CA ARG A 102 -18.24 -8.80 -11.27
C ARG A 102 -19.63 -8.32 -10.93
N ILE A 103 -19.74 -7.43 -9.95
CA ILE A 103 -21.00 -6.77 -9.59
C ILE A 103 -20.73 -5.26 -9.57
N SER A 104 -21.54 -4.49 -10.29
CA SER A 104 -21.37 -3.04 -10.37
C SER A 104 -22.67 -2.25 -10.32
N ASN A 105 -22.61 -1.07 -9.69
CA ASN A 105 -23.71 -0.12 -9.59
C ASN A 105 -24.97 -0.68 -8.88
N CYS A 106 -24.81 -1.67 -8.00
CA CYS A 106 -25.92 -2.41 -7.40
C CYS A 106 -26.17 -2.06 -5.93
N VAL A 107 -27.43 -2.19 -5.52
CA VAL A 107 -27.78 -2.36 -4.09
C VAL A 107 -27.68 -3.85 -3.75
N LEU A 108 -26.77 -4.20 -2.86
CA LEU A 108 -26.56 -5.59 -2.41
C LEU A 108 -27.42 -5.86 -1.18
N LYS A 109 -28.34 -6.82 -1.28
CA LYS A 109 -29.19 -7.28 -0.18
C LYS A 109 -28.66 -8.63 0.32
N GLY A 110 -28.93 -8.95 1.60
CA GLY A 110 -28.55 -10.24 2.17
C GLY A 110 -27.05 -10.47 2.31
N PHE A 111 -26.24 -9.41 2.34
CA PHE A 111 -24.78 -9.52 2.35
C PHE A 111 -24.23 -10.38 3.50
N THR A 112 -24.88 -10.31 4.67
CA THR A 112 -24.51 -11.05 5.88
C THR A 112 -25.36 -12.31 6.11
N SER A 113 -26.26 -12.69 5.18
CA SER A 113 -27.24 -13.75 5.43
C SER A 113 -26.63 -15.14 5.65
N GLU A 114 -25.40 -15.35 5.19
CA GLU A 114 -24.67 -16.62 5.34
C GLU A 114 -23.45 -16.49 6.27
N ALA A 115 -23.35 -15.39 7.03
CA ALA A 115 -22.19 -15.11 7.88
C ALA A 115 -21.96 -16.17 8.98
N THR A 116 -23.04 -16.85 9.40
CA THR A 116 -23.05 -17.90 10.42
C THR A 116 -23.45 -19.28 9.89
N SER A 117 -23.66 -19.43 8.58
CA SER A 117 -24.16 -20.68 7.98
C SER A 117 -23.01 -21.56 7.50
N ASP A 118 -22.70 -22.64 8.19
CA ASP A 118 -21.57 -23.54 7.83
C ASP A 118 -21.65 -24.11 6.40
N VAL A 119 -22.83 -24.08 5.78
CA VAL A 119 -23.03 -24.48 4.37
C VAL A 119 -22.07 -23.73 3.44
N ILE A 120 -21.79 -22.44 3.69
CA ILE A 120 -20.89 -21.67 2.80
C ILE A 120 -19.45 -22.20 2.80
N ASP A 121 -19.01 -22.81 3.90
CA ASP A 121 -17.68 -23.40 4.03
C ASP A 121 -17.56 -24.73 3.27
N THR A 122 -18.69 -25.41 3.01
CA THR A 122 -18.73 -26.63 2.19
C THR A 122 -18.67 -26.36 0.69
N ILE A 123 -18.94 -25.12 0.27
CA ILE A 123 -18.95 -24.77 -1.16
C ILE A 123 -17.51 -24.50 -1.62
N PRO A 124 -17.04 -25.17 -2.69
CA PRO A 124 -15.69 -24.98 -3.20
C PRO A 124 -15.39 -23.52 -3.56
N ASP A 125 -14.23 -23.03 -3.11
CA ASP A 125 -13.70 -21.73 -3.52
C ASP A 125 -12.98 -21.83 -4.87
N SER A 126 -13.77 -21.72 -5.94
CA SER A 126 -13.28 -21.79 -7.33
C SER A 126 -13.00 -20.42 -7.96
N MET A 127 -13.37 -19.33 -7.29
CA MET A 127 -13.32 -17.97 -7.84
C MET A 127 -11.89 -17.45 -7.92
N LYS A 128 -11.49 -17.00 -9.11
CA LYS A 128 -10.17 -16.40 -9.39
C LYS A 128 -10.21 -14.88 -9.46
N TYR A 129 -11.33 -14.32 -9.91
CA TYR A 129 -11.49 -12.88 -10.09
C TYR A 129 -12.77 -12.43 -9.40
N PHE A 130 -12.64 -11.54 -8.41
CA PHE A 130 -13.78 -10.93 -7.73
C PHE A 130 -13.71 -9.41 -7.92
N THR A 131 -14.80 -8.80 -8.35
CA THR A 131 -14.89 -7.36 -8.56
C THR A 131 -16.25 -6.86 -8.06
N LEU A 132 -16.23 -5.98 -7.07
CA LEU A 132 -17.41 -5.31 -6.54
C LEU A 132 -17.16 -3.79 -6.58
N VAL A 133 -17.91 -3.06 -7.40
CA VAL A 133 -17.62 -1.65 -7.69
C VAL A 133 -18.88 -0.80 -7.59
N ASN A 134 -18.77 0.41 -7.03
CA ASN A 134 -19.84 1.42 -7.00
C ASN A 134 -21.15 0.86 -6.44
N SER A 135 -21.06 0.06 -5.37
CA SER A 135 -22.20 -0.69 -4.86
C SER A 135 -22.51 -0.31 -3.41
N VAL A 136 -23.78 -0.45 -3.04
CA VAL A 136 -24.26 -0.14 -1.68
C VAL A 136 -24.69 -1.44 -1.02
N ILE A 137 -24.01 -1.82 0.06
CA ILE A 137 -24.44 -2.93 0.91
C ILE A 137 -25.61 -2.46 1.75
N PHE A 138 -26.80 -2.97 1.46
CA PHE A 138 -27.98 -2.74 2.28
C PHE A 138 -28.11 -3.83 3.35
N MET A 139 -28.22 -3.39 4.60
CA MET A 139 -28.57 -4.24 5.74
C MET A 139 -29.78 -3.66 6.45
N SER A 140 -30.74 -4.51 6.80
CA SER A 140 -31.78 -4.08 7.75
C SER A 140 -31.15 -3.89 9.14
N GLN A 141 -31.83 -3.15 10.02
CA GLN A 141 -31.41 -3.04 11.42
C GLN A 141 -31.35 -4.42 12.09
N TYR A 142 -32.27 -5.32 11.75
CA TYR A 142 -32.32 -6.68 12.26
C TYR A 142 -31.11 -7.50 11.80
N ASP A 143 -30.81 -7.54 10.50
CA ASP A 143 -29.65 -8.27 9.95
C ASP A 143 -28.34 -7.79 10.58
N PHE A 144 -28.24 -6.47 10.80
CA PHE A 144 -27.08 -5.87 11.42
C PHE A 144 -26.94 -6.28 12.90
N GLN A 145 -28.03 -6.27 13.68
CA GLN A 145 -28.02 -6.74 15.07
C GLN A 145 -27.66 -8.23 15.17
N GLN A 146 -28.20 -9.07 14.29
CA GLN A 146 -27.85 -10.49 14.21
C GLN A 146 -26.36 -10.68 13.90
N PHE A 147 -25.84 -9.93 12.94
CA PHE A 147 -24.42 -9.96 12.58
C PHE A 147 -23.51 -9.51 13.74
N GLN A 148 -23.89 -8.45 14.47
CA GLN A 148 -23.12 -7.98 15.62
C GLN A 148 -23.17 -8.94 16.82
N GLY A 149 -24.30 -9.60 17.03
CA GLY A 149 -24.49 -10.59 18.09
C GLY A 149 -23.87 -11.96 17.78
N ALA A 150 -23.38 -12.18 16.56
CA ALA A 150 -22.79 -13.45 16.16
C ALA A 150 -21.51 -13.74 16.96
N LYS A 151 -21.54 -14.83 17.74
CA LYS A 151 -20.37 -15.33 18.48
C LYS A 151 -19.32 -15.96 17.57
N HIS A 152 -19.78 -16.54 16.46
CA HIS A 152 -18.96 -17.27 15.50
C HIS A 152 -19.34 -16.83 14.10
N LEU A 153 -18.33 -16.63 13.26
CA LEU A 153 -18.47 -16.43 11.83
C LEU A 153 -17.80 -17.58 11.09
N THR A 154 -18.35 -17.93 9.93
CA THR A 154 -17.81 -18.97 9.06
C THR A 154 -16.46 -18.55 8.48
N GLN A 155 -15.65 -19.53 8.08
CA GLN A 155 -14.34 -19.24 7.51
C GLN A 155 -14.46 -18.47 6.19
N ALA A 156 -15.38 -18.86 5.32
CA ALA A 156 -15.64 -18.21 4.04
C ALA A 156 -16.11 -16.77 4.23
N PHE A 157 -16.94 -16.49 5.23
CA PHE A 157 -17.35 -15.11 5.48
C PHE A 157 -16.19 -14.25 6.00
N GLN A 158 -15.33 -14.78 6.87
CA GLN A 158 -14.20 -14.02 7.40
C GLN A 158 -13.07 -13.84 6.37
N CYS A 159 -12.78 -14.87 5.57
CA CYS A 159 -11.65 -14.92 4.63
C CYS A 159 -12.02 -14.67 3.17
N GLY A 160 -13.31 -14.58 2.83
CA GLY A 160 -13.76 -14.43 1.46
C GLY A 160 -13.32 -15.56 0.53
N ASN A 161 -12.89 -15.17 -0.67
CA ASN A 161 -12.35 -16.06 -1.71
C ASN A 161 -10.82 -16.10 -1.60
N VAL A 162 -10.30 -17.05 -0.82
CA VAL A 162 -8.86 -17.21 -0.52
C VAL A 162 -8.06 -17.70 -1.73
N ASN A 163 -8.73 -18.35 -2.69
CA ASN A 163 -8.14 -18.84 -3.93
C ASN A 163 -8.11 -17.80 -5.06
N ALA A 164 -8.59 -16.57 -4.80
CA ALA A 164 -8.62 -15.50 -5.77
C ALA A 164 -7.22 -15.02 -6.15
N VAL A 165 -7.04 -14.73 -7.44
CA VAL A 165 -5.84 -14.08 -8.00
C VAL A 165 -5.98 -12.56 -7.97
N LYS A 166 -7.21 -12.07 -8.10
CA LYS A 166 -7.53 -10.65 -8.12
C LYS A 166 -8.82 -10.35 -7.37
N ILE A 167 -8.76 -9.39 -6.46
CA ILE A 167 -9.90 -8.87 -5.72
C ILE A 167 -9.93 -7.35 -5.90
N ILE A 168 -11.05 -6.82 -6.40
CA ILE A 168 -11.33 -5.39 -6.46
C ILE A 168 -12.61 -5.11 -5.69
N GLU A 169 -12.53 -4.27 -4.68
CA GLU A 169 -13.65 -3.77 -3.90
C GLU A 169 -13.57 -2.24 -3.86
N TYR A 170 -14.22 -1.57 -4.81
CA TYR A 170 -14.02 -0.13 -5.04
C TYR A 170 -15.32 0.67 -4.90
N ASN A 171 -15.24 1.82 -4.24
CA ASN A 171 -16.35 2.72 -3.96
C ASN A 171 -17.59 1.96 -3.41
N ILE A 172 -17.36 1.17 -2.35
CA ILE A 172 -18.42 0.41 -1.68
C ILE A 172 -18.84 1.19 -0.43
N SER A 173 -20.14 1.41 -0.32
CA SER A 173 -20.75 1.96 0.89
C SER A 173 -21.67 0.94 1.54
N CYS A 174 -22.02 1.19 2.80
CA CYS A 174 -23.00 0.38 3.51
C CYS A 174 -24.09 1.27 4.10
N TRP A 175 -25.33 0.86 3.90
CA TRP A 175 -26.52 1.51 4.39
C TRP A 175 -27.27 0.57 5.34
N ILE A 176 -27.40 0.99 6.60
CA ILE A 176 -28.21 0.29 7.59
C ILE A 176 -29.58 0.98 7.69
N GLY A 177 -30.65 0.26 7.39
CA GLY A 177 -32.02 0.76 7.46
C GLY A 177 -32.36 1.33 8.83
N ASN A 178 -33.11 2.44 8.87
CA ASN A 178 -33.67 3.08 10.07
C ASN A 178 -32.69 3.54 11.17
N MET A 179 -31.37 3.43 10.99
CA MET A 179 -30.41 4.00 11.92
C MET A 179 -30.09 5.47 11.61
N ASN A 180 -30.10 6.32 12.64
CA ASN A 180 -29.61 7.69 12.52
C ASN A 180 -28.09 7.71 12.25
N LYS A 181 -27.58 8.82 11.68
CA LYS A 181 -26.17 8.93 11.25
C LYS A 181 -25.17 8.75 12.41
N ARG A 182 -25.51 9.22 13.61
CA ARG A 182 -24.64 9.14 14.80
C ARG A 182 -24.50 7.72 15.32
N SER A 183 -25.62 7.03 15.49
CA SER A 183 -25.66 5.62 15.92
C SER A 183 -24.93 4.72 14.91
N ARG A 184 -25.02 4.99 13.60
CA ARG A 184 -24.21 4.26 12.61
C ARG A 184 -22.72 4.39 12.89
N LEU A 185 -22.22 5.62 13.10
CA LEU A 185 -20.79 5.86 13.34
C LEU A 185 -20.31 5.17 14.62
N GLU A 186 -21.01 5.36 15.74
CA GLU A 186 -20.68 4.75 17.03
C GLU A 186 -20.66 3.22 16.93
N THR A 187 -21.61 2.66 16.18
CA THR A 187 -21.79 1.22 16.10
C THR A 187 -20.80 0.54 15.14
N PHE A 188 -20.29 1.27 14.14
CA PHE A 188 -19.17 0.80 13.31
C PHE A 188 -17.81 0.92 14.01
N GLN A 189 -17.68 1.83 14.97
CA GLN A 189 -16.48 1.93 15.79
C GLN A 189 -16.39 0.82 16.83
N ALA A 190 -17.55 0.34 17.32
CA ALA A 190 -17.64 -0.78 18.24
C ALA A 190 -16.95 -2.03 17.66
N ARG A 191 -16.06 -2.65 18.46
CA ARG A 191 -15.38 -3.88 18.05
C ARG A 191 -16.41 -5.02 18.04
N PRO A 192 -16.55 -5.75 16.92
CA PRO A 192 -17.37 -6.94 16.97
C PRO A 192 -16.70 -7.98 17.88
N ASN A 193 -17.52 -8.74 18.61
CA ASN A 193 -17.05 -9.68 19.64
C ASN A 193 -16.53 -11.03 19.09
N PHE A 194 -16.43 -11.20 17.77
CA PHE A 194 -15.94 -12.44 17.19
C PHE A 194 -14.41 -12.49 17.11
N ARG A 195 -13.85 -13.69 17.27
CA ARG A 195 -12.42 -13.94 17.07
C ARG A 195 -12.08 -13.78 15.59
N GLU A 196 -11.23 -12.80 15.29
CA GLU A 196 -10.67 -12.63 13.95
C GLU A 196 -9.78 -13.82 13.58
N ARG A 197 -9.97 -14.36 12.38
CA ARG A 197 -9.12 -15.43 11.82
C ARG A 197 -8.04 -14.84 10.93
N THR A 198 -6.87 -15.47 10.94
CA THR A 198 -5.81 -15.23 9.97
C THR A 198 -6.12 -15.99 8.68
N CYS A 199 -6.10 -15.30 7.55
CA CYS A 199 -6.37 -15.87 6.23
C CYS A 199 -5.10 -15.83 5.38
N THR A 200 -4.82 -16.90 4.63
CA THR A 200 -3.66 -16.96 3.72
C THR A 200 -4.13 -16.99 2.28
N TYR A 201 -3.84 -15.93 1.53
CA TYR A 201 -4.24 -15.78 0.13
C TYR A 201 -3.09 -16.19 -0.79
N LYS A 202 -2.91 -17.50 -0.98
CA LYS A 202 -1.75 -18.07 -1.68
C LYS A 202 -1.60 -17.57 -3.11
N TYR A 203 -2.69 -17.27 -3.81
CA TYR A 203 -2.66 -16.93 -5.24
C TYR A 203 -2.92 -15.45 -5.53
N LEU A 204 -3.23 -14.65 -4.51
CA LEU A 204 -3.63 -13.26 -4.70
C LEU A 204 -2.44 -12.43 -5.13
N ARG A 205 -2.56 -11.83 -6.32
CA ARG A 205 -1.57 -10.94 -6.92
C ARG A 205 -2.01 -9.49 -6.93
N HIS A 206 -3.32 -9.23 -6.97
CA HIS A 206 -3.86 -7.88 -7.01
C HIS A 206 -5.01 -7.73 -6.02
N LEU A 207 -4.87 -6.78 -5.10
CA LEU A 207 -5.87 -6.42 -4.13
C LEU A 207 -6.12 -4.91 -4.22
N GLN A 208 -7.35 -4.53 -4.54
CA GLN A 208 -7.80 -3.16 -4.48
C GLN A 208 -8.97 -3.06 -3.52
N LYS A 209 -8.88 -2.15 -2.54
CA LYS A 209 -9.96 -1.86 -1.61
C LYS A 209 -10.05 -0.36 -1.35
N SER A 210 -11.20 0.24 -1.61
CA SER A 210 -11.52 1.60 -1.14
C SER A 210 -12.80 1.53 -0.32
N PHE A 211 -12.73 1.83 0.97
CA PHE A 211 -13.88 1.75 1.87
C PHE A 211 -14.39 3.13 2.23
N SER A 212 -15.71 3.33 2.15
CA SER A 212 -16.33 4.49 2.80
C SER A 212 -16.58 4.15 4.28
N ILE A 213 -15.75 4.70 5.19
CA ILE A 213 -16.02 5.00 6.63
C ILE A 213 -16.34 3.80 7.56
N ILE A 214 -16.77 2.65 7.06
CA ILE A 214 -17.57 1.67 7.80
C ILE A 214 -16.73 0.51 8.37
N GLN A 215 -15.48 0.36 7.96
CA GLN A 215 -14.55 -0.54 8.64
C GLN A 215 -13.21 0.16 8.86
N PRO A 216 -12.64 0.11 10.07
CA PRO A 216 -11.25 0.48 10.27
C PRO A 216 -10.40 -0.41 9.35
N PHE A 217 -9.89 0.20 8.28
CA PHE A 217 -9.07 -0.39 7.25
C PHE A 217 -7.95 -1.31 7.80
N THR A 218 -7.41 -0.93 8.97
CA THR A 218 -6.32 -1.61 9.67
C THR A 218 -6.64 -3.08 10.00
N ARG A 219 -7.83 -3.39 10.52
CA ARG A 219 -8.08 -4.69 11.18
C ARG A 219 -8.02 -5.92 10.26
N ARG A 220 -8.38 -5.80 8.98
CA ARG A 220 -8.44 -6.97 8.06
C ARG A 220 -7.12 -7.24 7.35
N ILE A 221 -6.33 -6.22 7.06
CA ILE A 221 -5.02 -6.41 6.42
C ILE A 221 -4.06 -6.95 7.48
N ASP A 222 -4.07 -6.36 8.68
CA ASP A 222 -3.17 -6.61 9.83
C ASP A 222 -3.06 -8.06 10.33
N LYS A 223 -3.86 -9.00 9.81
CA LYS A 223 -3.81 -10.41 10.24
C LYS A 223 -3.71 -11.42 9.12
N SER A 224 -3.82 -11.00 7.87
CA SER A 224 -3.82 -11.92 6.73
C SER A 224 -2.44 -11.97 6.05
N MET A 225 -2.14 -13.08 5.40
CA MET A 225 -0.89 -13.28 4.67
C MET A 225 -1.11 -13.26 3.17
N TYR A 226 -0.26 -12.53 2.46
CA TYR A 226 -0.35 -12.29 1.02
C TYR A 226 0.97 -12.62 0.30
N PRO A 227 1.42 -13.89 0.31
CA PRO A 227 2.78 -14.27 -0.07
C PRO A 227 3.16 -13.95 -1.54
N ASN A 228 2.16 -13.80 -2.42
CA ASN A 228 2.34 -13.57 -3.85
C ASN A 228 1.75 -12.24 -4.35
N ILE A 229 1.47 -11.29 -3.44
CA ILE A 229 0.88 -10.01 -3.82
C ILE A 229 1.86 -9.17 -4.64
N GLU A 230 1.38 -8.64 -5.76
CA GLU A 230 2.12 -7.77 -6.68
C GLU A 230 1.58 -6.33 -6.66
N THR A 231 0.30 -6.15 -6.34
CA THR A 231 -0.37 -4.85 -6.32
C THR A 231 -1.30 -4.74 -5.12
N LEU A 232 -1.10 -3.72 -4.30
CA LEU A 232 -2.01 -3.26 -3.27
C LEU A 232 -2.50 -1.88 -3.65
N ASN A 233 -3.81 -1.70 -3.81
CA ASN A 233 -4.40 -0.40 -4.07
C ASN A 233 -5.42 -0.06 -2.99
N PHE A 234 -5.07 0.92 -2.17
CA PHE A 234 -5.89 1.43 -1.08
C PHE A 234 -6.09 2.94 -1.20
N SER A 235 -6.19 3.42 -2.44
CA SER A 235 -6.52 4.81 -2.71
C SER A 235 -7.91 5.15 -2.17
N ALA A 236 -8.07 6.33 -1.57
CA ALA A 236 -9.34 6.82 -1.04
C ALA A 236 -10.01 5.87 -0.03
N ALA A 237 -9.21 5.26 0.86
CA ALA A 237 -9.68 4.36 1.91
C ALA A 237 -9.74 5.02 3.30
N SER A 238 -9.56 6.35 3.38
CA SER A 238 -9.51 7.14 4.62
C SER A 238 -8.47 6.64 5.62
N ILE A 239 -7.32 6.17 5.12
CA ILE A 239 -6.20 5.69 5.93
C ILE A 239 -5.55 6.89 6.64
N ILE A 240 -5.48 6.85 7.97
CA ILE A 240 -4.82 7.88 8.78
C ILE A 240 -3.36 7.51 9.02
N GLU A 241 -3.09 6.23 9.27
CA GLU A 241 -1.76 5.69 9.52
C GLU A 241 -1.49 4.49 8.63
N THR A 242 -0.26 4.37 8.12
CA THR A 242 0.17 3.20 7.36
C THR A 242 0.25 2.00 8.31
N PRO A 243 -0.49 0.90 8.08
CA PRO A 243 -0.43 -0.26 8.98
C PRO A 243 0.97 -0.87 9.02
N LYS A 244 1.36 -1.48 10.15
CA LYS A 244 2.73 -2.00 10.36
C LYS A 244 3.19 -2.95 9.25
N GLN A 245 2.29 -3.80 8.76
CA GLN A 245 2.59 -4.74 7.67
C GLN A 245 2.84 -4.04 6.34
N VAL A 246 2.21 -2.89 6.12
CA VAL A 246 2.46 -2.05 4.95
C VAL A 246 3.78 -1.27 5.13
N GLN A 247 4.18 -0.96 6.37
CA GLN A 247 5.51 -0.38 6.65
C GLN A 247 6.64 -1.39 6.40
N GLU A 248 6.42 -2.66 6.76
CA GLU A 248 7.36 -3.79 6.63
C GLU A 248 7.10 -4.65 5.38
N TRP A 249 6.37 -4.11 4.40
CA TRP A 249 5.80 -4.87 3.28
C TRP A 249 6.81 -5.66 2.45
N ARG A 250 8.07 -5.21 2.35
CA ARG A 250 9.10 -5.97 1.63
C ARG A 250 9.56 -7.23 2.36
N LEU A 251 9.42 -7.30 3.68
CA LEU A 251 9.65 -8.52 4.46
C LEU A 251 8.52 -9.52 4.24
N GLU A 252 7.28 -9.04 4.29
CA GLU A 252 6.07 -9.88 4.27
C GLU A 252 5.57 -10.20 2.85
N SER A 253 5.97 -9.42 1.85
CA SER A 253 5.44 -9.46 0.48
C SER A 253 6.52 -9.19 -0.57
N LYS A 254 7.44 -10.15 -0.72
CA LYS A 254 8.62 -10.06 -1.61
C LYS A 254 8.34 -9.73 -3.08
N TYR A 255 7.11 -9.94 -3.56
CA TYR A 255 6.72 -9.70 -4.96
C TYR A 255 5.95 -8.41 -5.18
N LEU A 256 5.69 -7.62 -4.13
CA LEU A 256 4.89 -6.41 -4.25
C LEU A 256 5.66 -5.38 -5.10
N LYS A 257 4.97 -4.86 -6.12
CA LYS A 257 5.51 -3.90 -7.10
C LYS A 257 4.83 -2.55 -7.00
N TYR A 258 3.56 -2.51 -6.61
CA TYR A 258 2.78 -1.29 -6.58
C TYR A 258 1.92 -1.22 -5.32
N LEU A 259 2.08 -0.14 -4.56
CA LEU A 259 1.32 0.18 -3.36
C LEU A 259 0.69 1.56 -3.52
N ASP A 260 -0.62 1.61 -3.71
CA ASP A 260 -1.37 2.85 -3.78
C ASP A 260 -1.94 3.22 -2.42
N LEU A 261 -1.48 4.32 -1.85
CA LEU A 261 -2.00 4.94 -0.64
C LEU A 261 -2.45 6.38 -0.93
N SER A 262 -2.71 6.73 -2.19
CA SER A 262 -3.12 8.09 -2.58
C SER A 262 -4.51 8.46 -2.06
N HIS A 263 -4.82 9.76 -1.96
CA HIS A 263 -6.14 10.25 -1.54
C HIS A 263 -6.59 9.76 -0.14
N ASN A 264 -5.65 9.57 0.78
CA ASN A 264 -5.93 9.19 2.17
C ASN A 264 -5.69 10.39 3.12
N LEU A 265 -5.62 10.11 4.42
CA LEU A 265 -5.44 11.09 5.49
C LEU A 265 -4.08 10.95 6.18
N ILE A 266 -3.11 10.31 5.51
CA ILE A 266 -1.78 10.06 6.06
C ILE A 266 -1.06 11.40 6.24
N ASP A 267 -0.56 11.67 7.43
CA ASP A 267 0.10 12.95 7.76
C ASP A 267 1.62 12.83 8.00
N ASP A 268 2.13 11.59 8.10
CA ASP A 268 3.55 11.30 8.28
C ASP A 268 4.09 10.33 7.21
N LEU A 269 5.35 10.51 6.85
CA LEU A 269 6.12 9.64 5.95
C LEU A 269 6.79 8.46 6.70
N TYR A 270 6.49 8.29 7.98
CA TYR A 270 7.12 7.31 8.87
C TYR A 270 6.94 5.84 8.41
N PRO A 271 7.95 5.00 8.69
CA PRO A 271 8.95 4.60 7.71
C PRO A 271 8.40 3.51 6.78
N ILE A 272 8.31 3.79 5.49
CA ILE A 272 8.37 2.69 4.52
C ILE A 272 9.77 2.10 4.65
N ILE A 273 9.93 1.01 5.41
CA ILE A 273 11.23 0.39 5.63
C ILE A 273 11.51 -0.50 4.42
N CYS A 274 12.47 -0.10 3.61
CA CYS A 274 13.01 -1.00 2.60
C CYS A 274 13.88 -2.03 3.30
N HIS A 275 13.49 -3.29 3.16
CA HIS A 275 14.31 -4.45 3.48
C HIS A 275 14.73 -5.11 2.17
N ASP A 276 15.41 -4.36 1.32
CA ASP A 276 15.87 -4.89 0.05
C ASP A 276 16.93 -5.95 0.34
N SER A 277 16.71 -7.15 -0.18
CA SER A 277 17.70 -8.21 -0.09
C SER A 277 18.95 -7.75 -0.81
N HIS A 278 20.11 -7.85 -0.16
CA HIS A 278 21.42 -7.59 -0.79
C HIS A 278 21.64 -8.41 -2.07
N ASN A 279 20.87 -9.48 -2.28
CA ASN A 279 20.97 -10.34 -3.45
C ASN A 279 20.28 -9.76 -4.70
N GLY A 280 19.61 -8.61 -4.61
CA GLY A 280 19.06 -7.92 -5.78
C GLY A 280 17.81 -8.54 -6.39
N ASP A 281 17.22 -9.58 -5.79
CA ASP A 281 16.03 -10.27 -6.33
C ASP A 281 14.72 -9.50 -6.16
N SER A 282 14.71 -8.40 -5.39
CA SER A 282 13.50 -7.60 -5.18
C SER A 282 13.08 -6.89 -6.48
N PRO A 283 11.77 -6.90 -6.82
CA PRO A 283 11.30 -6.17 -7.98
C PRO A 283 11.37 -4.65 -7.75
N GLU A 284 11.30 -3.89 -8.85
CA GLU A 284 11.05 -2.46 -8.77
C GLU A 284 9.69 -2.21 -8.09
N GLY A 285 9.72 -1.37 -7.06
CA GLY A 285 8.56 -1.01 -6.26
C GLY A 285 8.15 0.43 -6.50
N PHE A 286 6.85 0.69 -6.49
CA PHE A 286 6.27 2.02 -6.56
C PHE A 286 5.26 2.20 -5.42
N VAL A 287 5.39 3.29 -4.68
CA VAL A 287 4.46 3.68 -3.62
C VAL A 287 3.88 5.04 -3.94
N ASP A 288 2.55 5.10 -4.07
CA ASP A 288 1.82 6.35 -4.29
C ASP A 288 1.29 6.92 -2.98
N LEU A 289 1.77 8.09 -2.58
CA LEU A 289 1.32 8.84 -1.41
C LEU A 289 0.75 10.21 -1.80
N ARG A 290 0.39 10.41 -3.07
CA ARG A 290 -0.18 11.68 -3.52
C ARG A 290 -1.51 12.00 -2.84
N TYR A 291 -1.83 13.29 -2.70
CA TYR A 291 -3.12 13.75 -2.16
C TYR A 291 -3.42 13.23 -0.74
N ASN A 292 -2.40 13.19 0.12
CA ASN A 292 -2.52 12.90 1.55
C ASN A 292 -2.42 14.20 2.36
N ASN A 293 -2.23 14.11 3.68
CA ASN A 293 -2.08 15.23 4.59
C ASN A 293 -0.63 15.44 5.05
N ILE A 294 0.36 14.97 4.29
CA ILE A 294 1.77 15.03 4.66
C ILE A 294 2.24 16.48 4.61
N SER A 295 2.45 17.10 5.77
CA SER A 295 2.84 18.52 5.83
C SER A 295 4.33 18.76 6.06
N SER A 296 5.06 17.81 6.67
CA SER A 296 6.47 17.98 7.04
C SER A 296 7.38 17.06 6.22
N LEU A 297 8.45 17.62 5.66
CA LEU A 297 9.47 16.91 4.90
C LEU A 297 10.68 16.63 5.81
N ARG A 298 10.49 15.88 6.89
CA ARG A 298 11.59 15.55 7.82
C ARG A 298 12.67 14.73 7.11
N LEU A 299 13.92 15.17 7.24
CA LEU A 299 15.08 14.62 6.56
C LEU A 299 15.23 13.10 6.74
N PHE A 300 14.94 12.59 7.95
CA PHE A 300 15.12 11.18 8.28
C PHE A 300 14.29 10.24 7.40
N GLY A 301 13.11 10.67 6.95
CA GLY A 301 12.29 9.88 6.02
C GLY A 301 12.90 9.80 4.62
N PHE A 302 13.40 10.92 4.09
CA PHE A 302 13.94 10.99 2.72
C PHE A 302 15.33 10.42 2.58
N THR A 303 16.22 10.65 3.54
CA THR A 303 17.59 10.15 3.45
C THR A 303 17.60 8.63 3.44
N LYS A 304 16.72 7.97 4.20
CA LYS A 304 16.57 6.52 4.16
C LYS A 304 16.00 6.04 2.84
N LEU A 305 14.96 6.71 2.34
CA LEU A 305 14.24 6.37 1.11
C LEU A 305 15.08 6.55 -0.17
N ILE A 306 16.01 7.52 -0.17
CA ILE A 306 16.88 7.82 -1.31
C ILE A 306 18.31 7.27 -1.09
N SER A 307 18.61 6.70 0.08
CA SER A 307 19.85 5.95 0.29
C SER A 307 19.91 4.71 -0.61
N SER A 308 21.12 4.21 -0.84
CA SER A 308 21.41 3.00 -1.62
C SER A 308 20.70 1.73 -1.11
N ILE A 309 20.05 1.79 0.05
CA ILE A 309 19.30 0.68 0.66
C ILE A 309 17.94 0.46 -0.04
N CYS A 310 17.43 1.45 -0.79
CA CYS A 310 16.12 1.44 -1.46
C CYS A 310 16.22 1.70 -2.97
N ASP A 311 17.29 1.25 -3.64
CA ASP A 311 17.59 1.62 -5.04
C ASP A 311 16.51 1.19 -6.05
N LYS A 312 15.64 0.24 -5.69
CA LYS A 312 14.50 -0.23 -6.50
C LYS A 312 13.15 0.33 -6.07
N LEU A 313 13.09 1.22 -5.08
CA LEU A 313 11.84 1.82 -4.62
C LEU A 313 11.67 3.23 -5.20
N THR A 314 10.47 3.48 -5.73
CA THR A 314 9.97 4.81 -6.09
C THR A 314 8.86 5.18 -5.14
N VAL A 315 8.94 6.35 -4.52
CA VAL A 315 7.83 6.90 -3.73
C VAL A 315 7.39 8.20 -4.37
N ASN A 316 6.08 8.44 -4.46
CA ASN A 316 5.50 9.64 -5.07
C ASN A 316 4.66 10.39 -4.03
N ILE A 317 5.07 11.60 -3.68
CA ILE A 317 4.47 12.41 -2.59
C ILE A 317 3.84 13.71 -3.10
N ARG A 318 3.68 13.89 -4.42
CA ARG A 318 3.14 15.14 -4.97
C ARG A 318 1.77 15.47 -4.39
N ASN A 319 1.39 16.75 -4.43
CA ASN A 319 0.06 17.22 -4.02
C ASN A 319 -0.27 16.93 -2.53
N ASN A 320 0.72 17.09 -1.65
CA ASN A 320 0.55 17.08 -0.20
C ASN A 320 0.69 18.52 0.35
N PRO A 321 0.10 18.84 1.52
CA PRO A 321 0.06 20.19 2.06
C PRO A 321 1.37 20.60 2.75
N PHE A 322 2.48 20.64 2.01
CA PHE A 322 3.80 20.93 2.57
C PHE A 322 3.88 22.31 3.24
N ARG A 323 4.40 22.33 4.46
CA ARG A 323 4.72 23.52 5.22
C ARG A 323 6.15 23.95 4.92
N CYS A 324 6.29 25.16 4.39
CA CYS A 324 7.56 25.77 4.00
C CYS A 324 8.02 26.75 5.07
N ASP A 325 8.48 26.18 6.17
CA ASP A 325 9.19 26.86 7.23
C ASP A 325 10.65 26.38 7.28
N CYS A 326 11.38 26.74 8.34
CA CYS A 326 12.78 26.38 8.44
C CYS A 326 13.04 24.86 8.54
N GLU A 327 12.04 24.01 8.81
CA GLU A 327 12.20 22.55 8.78
C GLU A 327 12.52 22.05 7.37
N VAL A 328 12.04 22.74 6.33
CA VAL A 328 12.27 22.36 4.93
C VAL A 328 13.71 22.58 4.47
N LYS A 329 14.50 23.36 5.23
CA LYS A 329 15.91 23.61 4.92
C LYS A 329 16.68 22.31 4.71
N HIS A 330 16.45 21.32 5.57
CA HIS A 330 17.16 20.05 5.46
C HIS A 330 16.84 19.31 4.15
N PHE A 331 15.59 19.41 3.70
CA PHE A 331 15.18 18.87 2.42
C PHE A 331 15.80 19.64 1.25
N GLN A 332 15.88 20.97 1.31
CA GLN A 332 16.59 21.79 0.31
C GLN A 332 18.09 21.45 0.25
N ASP A 333 18.76 21.37 1.40
CA ASP A 333 20.18 20.97 1.51
C ASP A 333 20.39 19.58 0.89
N PHE A 334 19.43 18.67 1.10
CA PHE A 334 19.43 17.35 0.49
C PHE A 334 19.31 17.42 -1.04
N LEU A 335 18.34 18.17 -1.59
CA LEU A 335 18.19 18.34 -3.04
C LEU A 335 19.47 18.91 -3.67
N GLN A 336 20.03 19.96 -3.06
CA GLN A 336 21.25 20.61 -3.54
C GLN A 336 22.45 19.64 -3.55
N LYS A 337 22.64 18.89 -2.45
CA LYS A 337 23.77 17.98 -2.28
C LYS A 337 23.69 16.76 -3.19
N TYR A 338 22.51 16.13 -3.28
CA TYR A 338 22.38 14.82 -3.91
C TYR A 338 21.95 14.87 -5.36
N ILE A 339 21.23 15.91 -5.76
CA ILE A 339 20.70 15.99 -7.13
C ILE A 339 21.40 17.08 -7.94
N ILE A 340 21.61 18.30 -7.41
CA ILE A 340 22.31 19.35 -8.19
C ILE A 340 23.82 19.11 -8.25
N ASN A 341 24.52 19.03 -7.11
CA ASN A 341 25.99 19.00 -7.14
C ASN A 341 26.58 17.72 -7.72
N ARG A 342 25.82 16.61 -7.76
CA ARG A 342 26.27 15.37 -8.41
C ARG A 342 26.17 15.42 -9.93
N THR A 343 25.30 16.25 -10.52
CA THR A 343 25.19 16.38 -11.99
C THR A 343 26.43 16.94 -12.67
N ALA A 344 27.38 17.52 -11.92
CA ALA A 344 28.48 18.29 -12.50
C ALA A 344 29.82 17.56 -12.69
N SER A 345 30.16 16.45 -12.00
CA SER A 345 31.57 15.96 -12.10
C SER A 345 31.95 14.52 -11.73
N SER A 346 31.06 13.60 -11.30
CA SER A 346 31.50 12.25 -10.85
C SER A 346 30.69 11.04 -11.36
N PHE A 347 29.99 11.18 -12.49
CA PHE A 347 28.99 10.22 -13.00
C PHE A 347 29.51 8.96 -13.71
N ARG A 348 30.80 8.56 -13.59
CA ARG A 348 31.36 7.49 -14.43
C ARG A 348 31.40 6.07 -13.86
N TYR A 349 31.13 5.82 -12.57
CA TYR A 349 31.49 4.52 -11.99
C TYR A 349 30.44 3.79 -11.14
N MET A 350 29.15 4.16 -11.17
CA MET A 350 28.11 3.33 -10.56
C MET A 350 26.93 3.10 -11.50
N HIS A 351 26.78 1.85 -11.95
CA HIS A 351 25.81 1.35 -12.94
C HIS A 351 24.31 1.46 -12.53
N GLY A 352 23.97 2.23 -11.50
CA GLY A 352 22.60 2.40 -10.99
C GLY A 352 22.19 3.84 -10.64
N GLU A 353 23.05 4.87 -10.78
CA GLU A 353 22.72 6.22 -10.27
C GLU A 353 21.89 7.10 -11.24
N LYS A 354 21.93 6.84 -12.56
CA LYS A 354 21.15 7.60 -13.56
C LYS A 354 19.63 7.41 -13.39
N THR A 355 19.21 6.29 -12.80
CA THR A 355 17.80 5.97 -12.56
C THR A 355 17.24 6.75 -11.36
N ILE A 356 18.03 6.99 -10.30
CA ILE A 356 17.60 7.72 -9.09
C ILE A 356 17.24 9.17 -9.44
N LEU A 357 18.11 9.86 -10.18
CA LEU A 357 17.86 11.24 -10.62
C LEU A 357 16.61 11.36 -11.47
N THR A 358 16.42 10.43 -12.41
CA THR A 358 15.25 10.41 -13.29
C THR A 358 13.96 10.14 -12.50
N ARG A 359 14.02 9.20 -11.55
CA ARG A 359 12.90 8.78 -10.71
C ARG A 359 12.42 9.87 -9.76
N TYR A 360 13.35 10.60 -9.15
CA TYR A 360 13.06 11.63 -8.14
C TYR A 360 13.17 13.07 -8.66
N LYS A 361 13.30 13.27 -9.98
CA LYS A 361 13.32 14.60 -10.61
C LYS A 361 12.18 15.49 -10.13
N TYR A 362 11.02 14.90 -9.89
CA TYR A 362 9.82 15.61 -9.46
C TYR A 362 9.91 16.26 -8.09
N LEU A 363 10.87 15.86 -7.24
CA LEU A 363 11.08 16.47 -5.93
C LEU A 363 11.44 17.96 -6.05
N TYR A 364 12.00 18.38 -7.19
CA TYR A 364 12.25 19.78 -7.50
C TYR A 364 11.00 20.61 -7.63
N ASP A 365 9.94 20.01 -8.16
CA ASP A 365 8.69 20.69 -8.50
C ASP A 365 7.68 20.68 -7.35
N LEU A 366 8.09 20.24 -6.15
CA LEU A 366 7.21 20.25 -4.98
C LEU A 366 6.91 21.68 -4.59
N LYS A 367 5.63 21.92 -4.30
CA LYS A 367 5.10 23.25 -4.01
C LYS A 367 4.71 23.39 -2.55
N CYS A 368 4.89 24.58 -2.02
CA CYS A 368 4.41 24.96 -0.71
C CYS A 368 2.89 25.07 -0.68
N TYR A 369 2.29 24.62 0.42
CA TYR A 369 0.88 24.85 0.72
C TYR A 369 0.71 25.92 1.81
N ASN A 370 1.58 25.86 2.82
CA ASN A 370 1.69 26.82 3.93
C ASN A 370 3.12 27.35 4.05
N PRO A 371 3.34 28.55 4.60
CA PRO A 371 2.33 29.56 4.94
C PRO A 371 1.64 30.17 3.70
N PRO A 372 0.53 30.92 3.87
CA PRO A 372 -0.18 31.54 2.75
C PRO A 372 0.69 32.41 1.83
N SER A 373 1.69 33.10 2.38
CA SER A 373 2.64 33.93 1.63
C SER A 373 3.52 33.15 0.65
N LEU A 374 3.70 31.85 0.86
CA LEU A 374 4.53 30.98 0.02
C LEU A 374 3.68 29.98 -0.78
N ARG A 375 2.36 29.99 -0.65
CA ARG A 375 1.48 29.01 -1.29
C ARG A 375 1.69 28.95 -2.80
N GLY A 376 1.87 27.75 -3.33
CA GLY A 376 2.09 27.47 -4.75
C GLY A 376 3.53 27.66 -5.22
N ARG A 377 4.41 28.28 -4.42
CA ARG A 377 5.83 28.44 -4.76
C ARG A 377 6.59 27.12 -4.64
N ILE A 378 7.61 26.97 -5.47
CA ILE A 378 8.44 25.77 -5.53
C ILE A 378 9.43 25.77 -4.36
N ILE A 379 9.48 24.66 -3.60
CA ILE A 379 10.30 24.51 -2.39
C ILE A 379 11.79 24.70 -2.70
N SER A 380 12.27 24.13 -3.81
CA SER A 380 13.69 24.18 -4.18
C SER A 380 14.19 25.59 -4.54
N GLU A 381 13.28 26.53 -4.83
CA GLU A 381 13.59 27.90 -5.24
C GLU A 381 13.54 28.92 -4.09
N LEU A 382 13.12 28.49 -2.90
CA LEU A 382 13.00 29.38 -1.74
C LEU A 382 14.35 29.65 -1.07
N SER A 383 14.61 30.91 -0.76
CA SER A 383 15.74 31.32 0.06
C SER A 383 15.52 31.00 1.54
N LEU A 384 16.62 30.89 2.29
CA LEU A 384 16.57 30.60 3.73
C LEU A 384 15.81 31.68 4.53
N SER A 385 15.88 32.94 4.10
CA SER A 385 15.14 34.04 4.73
C SER A 385 13.64 33.93 4.49
N GLU A 386 13.20 33.53 3.29
CA GLU A 386 11.79 33.36 2.94
C GLU A 386 11.11 32.27 3.77
N ILE A 387 11.81 31.16 4.04
CA ILE A 387 11.31 30.09 4.92
C ILE A 387 11.50 30.40 6.41
N GLY A 388 11.92 31.62 6.76
CA GLY A 388 12.08 32.06 8.15
C GLY A 388 13.23 31.40 8.90
N CYS A 389 14.21 30.82 8.19
CA CYS A 389 15.44 30.37 8.84
C CYS A 389 16.25 31.59 9.26
N LYS A 390 16.27 31.86 10.57
CA LYS A 390 17.30 32.74 11.11
C LYS A 390 18.65 32.11 10.79
N PRO A 391 19.64 32.88 10.29
CA PRO A 391 21.00 32.37 10.27
C PRO A 391 21.27 31.90 11.69
N LYS A 392 21.64 30.63 11.87
CA LYS A 392 22.29 30.25 13.11
C LYS A 392 23.47 31.22 13.16
N LEU A 393 23.45 32.19 14.07
CA LEU A 393 24.68 32.78 14.52
C LEU A 393 25.45 31.57 14.99
N GLN A 394 26.32 31.06 14.11
CA GLN A 394 27.50 30.38 14.58
C GLN A 394 28.13 31.47 15.41
N ILE A 395 27.83 31.44 16.71
CA ILE A 395 28.83 31.77 17.70
C ILE A 395 29.92 30.81 17.28
N VAL A 396 30.80 31.28 16.40
CA VAL A 396 32.15 30.81 16.35
C VAL A 396 32.54 31.01 17.80
N THR A 397 32.36 29.96 18.60
CA THR A 397 33.17 29.75 19.77
C THR A 397 34.54 29.78 19.15
N TYR A 398 35.08 31.00 19.10
CA TYR A 398 36.48 31.28 18.97
C TYR A 398 37.02 30.41 20.09
N VAL A 399 37.38 29.16 19.77
CA VAL A 399 38.26 28.38 20.61
C VAL A 399 39.43 29.32 20.67
N PRO A 400 39.64 30.02 21.80
CA PRO A 400 40.62 31.07 21.81
C PRO A 400 41.91 30.35 21.42
N THR A 401 42.44 30.68 20.24
CA THR A 401 43.68 30.06 19.77
C THR A 401 44.83 30.45 20.70
N GLY A 402 44.61 31.47 21.54
CA GLY A 402 45.43 31.86 22.70
C GLY A 402 45.95 30.67 23.51
N PRO A 403 45.13 29.89 24.24
CA PRO A 403 45.62 28.74 25.00
C PRO A 403 46.36 27.69 24.15
N ILE A 404 45.99 27.44 22.90
CA ILE A 404 46.72 26.50 22.03
C ILE A 404 48.12 27.04 21.69
N ILE A 405 48.22 28.33 21.35
CA ILE A 405 49.48 29.00 21.05
C ILE A 405 50.36 29.08 22.32
N VAL A 406 49.77 29.39 23.47
CA VAL A 406 50.49 29.44 24.76
C VAL A 406 51.02 28.06 25.14
N VAL A 407 50.21 27.00 24.99
CA VAL A 407 50.67 25.63 25.25
C VAL A 407 51.80 25.25 24.28
N MET A 408 51.69 25.58 22.98
CA MET A 408 52.76 25.32 22.02
C MET A 408 54.06 26.07 22.38
N LEU A 409 53.97 27.34 22.79
CA LEU A 409 55.13 28.15 23.19
C LEU A 409 55.78 27.62 24.49
N VAL A 410 54.98 27.23 25.48
CA VAL A 410 55.47 26.64 26.73
C VAL A 410 56.13 25.29 26.47
N SER A 411 55.53 24.43 25.63
CA SER A 411 56.13 23.16 25.23
C SER A 411 57.46 23.36 24.49
N LEU A 412 57.52 24.33 23.56
CA LEU A 412 58.77 24.66 22.86
C LEU A 412 59.84 25.14 23.84
N PHE A 413 59.49 26.04 24.77
CA PHE A 413 60.40 26.54 25.79
C PHE A 413 60.94 25.43 26.71
N LEU A 414 60.06 24.51 27.14
CA LEU A 414 60.46 23.35 27.93
C LEU A 414 61.38 22.41 27.15
N CYS A 415 61.11 22.15 25.87
CA CYS A 415 61.97 21.34 25.01
C CYS A 415 63.36 21.97 24.84
N VAL A 416 63.43 23.29 24.60
CA VAL A 416 64.70 24.02 24.52
C VAL A 416 65.45 23.97 25.85
N SER A 417 64.76 24.20 26.97
CA SER A 417 65.34 24.15 28.31
C SER A 417 65.90 22.77 28.66
N LEU A 418 65.16 21.70 28.32
CA LEU A 418 65.64 20.33 28.47
C LEU A 418 66.84 20.06 27.57
N PHE A 419 66.80 20.46 26.30
CA PHE A 419 67.90 20.28 25.37
C PHE A 419 69.19 20.98 25.85
N VAL A 420 69.08 22.22 26.31
CA VAL A 420 70.18 22.97 26.94
C VAL A 420 70.65 22.26 28.20
N GLY A 421 69.74 21.85 29.10
CA GLY A 421 70.07 21.10 30.31
C GLY A 421 70.83 19.80 30.02
N PHE A 422 70.45 19.06 28.97
CA PHE A 422 71.18 17.88 28.51
C PHE A 422 72.56 18.24 27.94
N ARG A 423 72.66 19.29 27.11
CA ARG A 423 73.93 19.75 26.52
C ARG A 423 74.94 20.24 27.56
N TYR A 424 74.46 20.85 28.64
CA TYR A 424 75.28 21.42 29.70
C TYR A 424 75.36 20.53 30.94
N ARG A 425 74.77 19.33 30.92
CA ARG A 425 74.74 18.40 32.06
C ARG A 425 76.12 18.09 32.60
N ASP A 426 77.09 17.87 31.70
CA ASP A 426 78.46 17.54 32.08
C ASP A 426 79.22 18.75 32.65
N GLN A 427 78.91 19.96 32.18
CA GLN A 427 79.49 21.20 32.73
C GLN A 427 78.86 21.58 34.07
N MET A 428 77.55 21.37 34.26
CA MET A 428 76.87 21.62 35.52
C MET A 428 77.26 20.60 36.61
N ALA A 429 77.51 19.34 36.25
CA ALA A 429 78.05 18.35 37.19
C ALA A 429 79.41 18.78 37.77
N VAL A 430 80.28 19.37 36.94
CA VAL A 430 81.60 19.88 37.36
C VAL A 430 81.49 21.17 38.19
N SER A 431 80.53 22.06 37.87
CA SER A 431 80.30 23.28 38.66
C SER A 431 79.63 23.02 40.01
N CYS A 432 78.68 22.09 40.10
CA CYS A 432 78.06 21.70 41.38
C CYS A 432 79.04 20.98 42.29
N SER A 433 79.97 20.16 41.76
CA SER A 433 81.00 19.52 42.59
C SER A 433 82.02 20.51 43.18
N LYS A 434 82.15 21.70 42.58
CA LYS A 434 83.00 22.79 43.10
C LYS A 434 82.31 23.62 44.20
N TRP A 435 80.98 23.64 44.24
CA TRP A 435 80.20 24.34 45.28
C TRP A 435 79.89 23.46 46.50
N LEU A 436 80.04 22.14 46.38
CA LEU A 436 79.83 21.16 47.46
C LEU A 436 81.12 20.75 48.19
N LYS A 437 82.26 21.37 47.87
CA LYS A 437 83.49 21.40 48.67
C LYS A 437 83.65 22.80 49.23
#